data_AF-A0A1Q8Z7D7-F1
#
_entry.id   AF-A0A1Q8Z7D7-F1
#
_cell.length_a   1.000
_cell.length_b   1.000
_cell.length_c   1.000
_cell.angle_alpha   90.00
_cell.angle_beta   90.00
_cell.angle_gamma   90.00
#
_symmetry.space_group_name_H-M   'P 1'
#
loop_
_entity.id
_entity.type
_entity.pdbx_description
1 polymer ?
#
loop_
_entity_poly.entity_id
_entity_poly.type
_entity_poly.pdbx_seq_one_letter_code
_entity_poly.pdbx_strand_id
1 'polypeptide(L)' 'METLVHNKLIQFLQDDLAVPADSISLALQHSEQMTGLLPMILWQYGLISLVQLERIFDWLETNRPLPQEL' A
#
# COMPACT_ATOMS: atom_id res chain seq x y z
N MET A 1 8.32 14.03 4.45
CA MET A 1 8.77 12.64 4.69
C MET A 1 7.66 11.61 4.37
N GLU A 2 6.37 11.94 4.51
CA GLU A 2 5.24 11.03 4.22
C GLU A 2 5.15 10.52 2.76
N THR A 3 5.61 11.29 1.78
CA THR A 3 5.53 10.94 0.35
C THR A 3 6.50 9.83 -0.09
N LEU A 4 7.57 9.58 0.67
CA LEU A 4 8.58 8.57 0.32
C LEU A 4 8.08 7.14 0.56
N VAL A 5 7.38 6.91 1.67
CA VAL A 5 6.76 5.61 1.98
C VAL A 5 5.67 5.28 0.95
N HIS A 6 4.92 6.29 0.52
CA HIS A 6 3.89 6.14 -0.52
C HIS A 6 4.47 5.68 -1.87
N ASN A 7 5.53 6.33 -2.35
CA ASN A 7 6.17 5.93 -3.61
C ASN A 7 6.78 4.51 -3.52
N LYS A 8 7.41 4.19 -2.38
CA LYS A 8 7.95 2.85 -2.15
C LYS A 8 6.85 1.77 -2.09
N LEU A 9 5.68 2.09 -1.51
CA LEU A 9 4.53 1.21 -1.49
C LEU A 9 4.03 0.92 -2.91
N ILE A 10 3.91 1.96 -3.75
CA ILE A 10 3.50 1.81 -5.16
C ILE A 10 4.49 0.94 -5.94
N GLN A 11 5.79 1.07 -5.69
CA GLN A 11 6.78 0.18 -6.29
C GLN A 11 6.63 -1.26 -5.81
N PHE A 12 6.47 -1.47 -4.50
CA PHE A 12 6.27 -2.81 -3.94
C PHE A 12 5.00 -3.49 -4.52
N LEU A 13 3.92 -2.73 -4.69
CA LEU A 13 2.69 -3.24 -5.31
C LEU A 13 2.93 -3.71 -6.75
N GLN A 14 3.72 -2.99 -7.54
CA GLN A 14 3.97 -3.35 -8.94
C GLN A 14 5.02 -4.45 -9.10
N ASP A 15 6.11 -4.38 -8.33
CA ASP A 15 7.28 -5.26 -8.51
C ASP A 15 7.11 -6.59 -7.76
N ASP A 16 6.66 -6.53 -6.50
CA ASP A 16 6.57 -7.69 -5.60
C ASP A 16 5.20 -8.39 -5.68
N LEU A 17 4.13 -7.60 -5.78
CA LEU A 17 2.74 -8.10 -5.78
C LEU A 17 2.14 -8.19 -7.18
N ALA A 18 2.88 -7.77 -8.22
CA ALA A 18 2.45 -7.75 -9.63
C ALA A 18 1.10 -7.06 -9.87
N VAL A 19 0.76 -6.06 -9.05
CA VAL A 19 -0.48 -5.29 -9.17
C VAL A 19 -0.35 -4.34 -10.36
N PRO A 20 -1.32 -4.34 -11.29
CA PRO A 20 -1.27 -3.43 -12.44
C PRO A 20 -1.31 -1.97 -12.01
N ALA A 21 -0.58 -1.11 -12.74
CA ALA A 21 -0.59 0.33 -12.49
C ALA A 21 -2.02 0.91 -12.56
N ASP A 22 -2.86 0.47 -13.50
CA ASP A 22 -4.27 0.88 -13.61
C ASP A 22 -5.08 0.57 -12.34
N SER A 23 -4.85 -0.60 -11.74
CA SER A 23 -5.50 -1.02 -10.49
C SER A 23 -5.08 -0.14 -9.31
N ILE A 24 -3.79 0.22 -9.26
CA ILE A 24 -3.24 1.14 -8.25
C ILE A 24 -3.81 2.54 -8.46
N SER A 25 -3.83 3.06 -9.69
CA SER A 25 -4.39 4.37 -10.02
C SER A 25 -5.87 4.48 -9.67
N LEU A 26 -6.65 3.43 -9.92
CA LEU A 26 -8.06 3.37 -9.51
C LEU A 26 -8.18 3.48 -7.99
N ALA A 27 -7.43 2.67 -7.24
CA ALA A 27 -7.46 2.70 -5.79
C ALA A 27 -6.95 4.04 -5.23
N LEU A 28 -5.96 4.67 -5.88
CA LEU A 28 -5.43 5.98 -5.50
C LEU A 28 -6.48 7.08 -5.60
N GLN A 29 -7.23 7.12 -6.70
CA GLN A 29 -8.34 8.08 -6.90
C GLN A 29 -9.42 7.95 -5.83
N HIS A 30 -9.64 6.74 -5.29
CA HIS A 30 -10.59 6.52 -4.19
C HIS A 30 -9.96 6.76 -2.79
N SER A 31 -8.63 6.78 -2.69
CA SER A 31 -7.89 6.89 -1.43
C SER A 31 -7.43 8.31 -1.08
N GLU A 32 -7.82 9.33 -1.88
CA GLU A 32 -7.34 10.73 -1.83
C GLU A 32 -7.23 11.36 -0.42
N GLN A 33 -7.98 10.89 0.57
CA GLN A 33 -7.93 11.44 1.94
C GLN A 33 -7.24 10.55 2.97
N MET A 34 -6.99 9.27 2.68
CA MET A 34 -6.39 8.35 3.64
C MET A 34 -5.56 7.28 2.92
N THR A 35 -4.24 7.49 2.87
CA THR A 35 -3.26 6.53 2.36
C THR A 35 -3.33 5.17 3.06
N GLY A 36 -3.78 5.14 4.33
CA GLY A 36 -4.04 3.91 5.07
C GLY A 36 -5.20 3.06 4.53
N LEU A 37 -6.06 3.63 3.68
CA LEU A 37 -7.16 2.92 3.03
C LEU A 37 -6.75 2.30 1.69
N LEU A 38 -5.60 2.68 1.11
CA LEU A 38 -5.17 2.14 -0.19
C LEU A 38 -5.11 0.61 -0.23
N PRO A 39 -4.50 -0.10 0.76
CA PRO A 39 -4.49 -1.55 0.78
C PRO A 39 -5.90 -2.13 0.90
N MET A 40 -6.74 -1.53 1.74
CA MET A 40 -8.13 -1.96 1.92
C MET A 40 -8.97 -1.77 0.65
N ILE A 41 -8.78 -0.66 -0.07
CA ILE A 41 -9.47 -0.40 -1.33
C ILE A 41 -9.05 -1.43 -2.37
N LEU A 42 -7.76 -1.71 -2.52
CA LEU A 42 -7.30 -2.76 -3.44
C LEU A 42 -7.97 -4.11 -3.16
N TRP A 43 -8.13 -4.48 -1.89
CA TRP A 43 -8.81 -5.73 -1.51
C TRP A 43 -10.32 -5.68 -1.76
N GLN A 44 -10.99 -4.57 -1.43
CA GLN A 44 -12.44 -4.40 -1.65
C GLN A 44 -12.83 -4.49 -3.14
N TYR A 45 -11.96 -4.00 -4.02
CA TYR A 45 -12.14 -4.10 -5.47
C TYR A 45 -11.71 -5.47 -6.05
N GLY A 46 -11.21 -6.39 -5.20
CA GLY A 46 -10.72 -7.70 -5.64
C GLY A 46 -9.43 -7.65 -6.46
N LEU A 47 -8.69 -6.54 -6.39
CA LEU A 47 -7.43 -6.32 -7.11
C LEU A 47 -6.26 -7.06 -6.46
N ILE A 48 -6.39 -7.36 -5.17
CA ILE A 48 -5.43 -8.15 -4.39
C ILE A 48 -6.17 -9.19 -3.55
N SER A 49 -5.46 -10.28 -3.24
CA SER A 49 -5.95 -11.32 -2.33
C SER A 49 -5.68 -10.96 -0.86
N LEU A 50 -6.37 -11.61 0.08
CA LEU A 50 -6.13 -11.42 1.52
C LEU A 50 -4.66 -11.63 1.92
N VAL A 51 -4.00 -12.64 1.36
CA VAL A 51 -2.56 -12.90 1.59
C VAL A 51 -1.68 -11.74 1.10
N GLN A 52 -2.04 -11.12 -0.02
CA GLN A 52 -1.32 -9.97 -0.56
C GLN A 52 -1.58 -8.72 0.30
N LEU A 53 -2.81 -8.55 0.80
CA LEU A 53 -3.18 -7.51 1.76
C LEU A 53 -2.34 -7.60 3.04
N GLU A 54 -2.20 -8.80 3.62
CA GLU A 54 -1.37 -9.00 4.82
C GLU A 54 0.10 -8.65 4.57
N ARG A 55 0.67 -9.03 3.42
CA ARG A 55 2.04 -8.64 3.04
C ARG A 55 2.22 -7.13 2.91
N ILE A 56 1.21 -6.41 2.42
CA ILE A 56 1.26 -4.95 2.35
C ILE A 56 1.33 -4.33 3.74
N PHE A 57 0.53 -4.82 4.69
CA PHE A 57 0.55 -4.32 6.07
C PHE A 57 1.87 -4.62 6.78
N ASP A 58 2.40 -5.84 6.63
CA ASP A 58 3.72 -6.22 7.16
C ASP A 58 4.85 -5.33 6.61
N TRP A 59 4.81 -5.06 5.30
CA TRP A 59 5.75 -4.15 4.66
C TRP A 59 5.62 -2.71 5.18
N LEU A 60 4.39 -2.23 5.40
CA LEU A 60 4.12 -0.90 5.96
C LEU A 60 4.62 -0.76 7.40
N GLU A 61 4.49 -1.80 8.22
CA GLU A 61 5.04 -1.82 9.58
C GLU A 61 6.57 -1.83 9.57
N THR A 62 7.19 -2.63 8.70
CA THR A 62 8.65 -2.69 8.53
C THR A 62 9.24 -1.36 8.04
N ASN A 63 8.53 -0.64 7.16
CA ASN A 63 8.97 0.65 6.63
C ASN A 63 8.52 1.85 7.47
N ARG A 64 7.74 1.63 8.55
CA ARG A 64 7.47 2.68 9.53
C ARG A 64 8.77 2.94 10.30
N PRO A 65 9.27 4.19 10.35
CA PRO A 65 10.42 4.48 11.20
C PRO A 65 10.04 4.09 12.63
N LEU A 66 10.84 3.20 13.24
CA LEU A 66 10.70 2.79 14.63
C LEU A 66 10.48 4.04 15.48
N PRO A 67 9.43 4.11 16.34
CA PRO A 67 9.36 5.15 17.34
C PRO A 67 10.67 5.08 18.12
N GLN A 68 11.44 6.17 18.08
CA GLN A 68 12.69 6.30 18.80
C GLN A 68 12.39 5.88 20.24
N GLU A 69 12.98 4.78 20.71
CA GLU A 69 12.85 4.36 22.10
C GLU A 69 13.29 5.53 22.98
N LEU A 70 12.39 5.93 23.88
CA LEU A 70 12.40 7.20 24.62
C LEU A 70 13.50 7.23 25.69
#